data_AF-B0DL42-F1
#
_entry.id   AF-B0DL42-F1
#
_cell.length_a   1.000
_cell.length_b   1.000
_cell.length_c   1.000
_cell.angle_alpha   90.00
_cell.angle_beta   90.00
_cell.angle_gamma   90.00
#
_symmetry.space_group_name_H-M   'P 1'
#
loop_
_entity.id
_entity.type
_entity.pdbx_description
1 polymer ?
#
loop_
_entity_poly.entity_id
_entity_poly.type
_entity_poly.pdbx_seq_one_letter_code
_entity_poly.pdbx_strand_id
1 'polypeptide(L)'
;MVASLDHKALSVERFSRWLRAICTIILARNTAPDRTKAIGYVEQALTVIEDHDATEQSYPMDERQWLLGTAYNTGTECLHASLLDEAKRWFETSTRICRFVPGGKERAEKISDTYMHLLSRYGDKH
;
A
#
# COMPACT_ATOMS: atom_id res chain seq x y z
N MET A 1 -11.14 -11.87 38.31
CA MET A 1 -12.13 -10.77 38.23
C MET A 1 -11.37 -9.55 37.72
N VAL A 2 -11.56 -8.97 36.54
CA VAL A 2 -12.50 -9.14 35.43
C VAL A 2 -11.67 -8.84 34.18
N ALA A 3 -11.36 -9.86 33.37
CA ALA A 3 -10.84 -9.65 32.01
C ALA A 3 -12.08 -9.54 31.09
N SER A 4 -12.74 -8.40 31.14
CA SER A 4 -13.93 -8.15 30.33
C SER A 4 -14.09 -6.65 30.16
N LEU A 5 -14.25 -6.24 28.89
CA LEU A 5 -14.52 -4.89 28.38
C LEU A 5 -13.32 -4.06 27.92
N ASP A 6 -12.54 -4.59 26.97
CA ASP A 6 -11.98 -3.72 25.91
C ASP A 6 -12.24 -4.30 24.50
N HIS A 7 -13.42 -4.88 24.32
CA HIS A 7 -13.86 -5.49 23.06
C HIS A 7 -14.44 -4.48 22.05
N LYS A 8 -14.40 -3.17 22.33
CA LYS A 8 -15.09 -2.15 21.51
C LYS A 8 -14.20 -1.43 20.50
N ALA A 9 -12.88 -1.41 20.69
CA ALA A 9 -11.94 -0.88 19.70
C ALA A 9 -11.20 -2.03 19.02
N LEU A 10 -11.26 -2.10 17.69
CA LEU A 10 -10.43 -3.04 16.94
C LEU A 10 -8.97 -2.57 17.04
N SER A 11 -8.06 -3.39 17.56
CA SER A 11 -6.64 -3.02 17.63
C SER A 11 -6.06 -2.81 16.23
N VAL A 12 -5.05 -1.93 16.10
CA VAL A 12 -4.35 -1.69 14.83
C VAL A 12 -3.77 -2.99 14.24
N GLU A 13 -3.30 -3.90 15.09
CA GLU A 13 -2.86 -5.22 14.66
C GLU A 13 -3.99 -6.01 13.98
N ARG A 14 -5.16 -6.15 14.63
CA ARG A 14 -6.30 -6.87 14.05
C ARG A 14 -6.80 -6.20 12.78
N PHE A 15 -6.84 -4.87 12.76
CA PHE A 15 -7.16 -4.08 11.57
C PHE A 15 -6.21 -4.42 10.42
N SER A 16 -4.91 -4.42 10.67
CA SER A 16 -3.88 -4.67 9.64
C SER A 16 -4.01 -6.05 9.01
N ARG A 17 -4.24 -7.10 9.82
CA ARG A 17 -4.41 -8.47 9.33
C ARG A 17 -5.69 -8.62 8.51
N TRP A 18 -6.79 -8.02 8.97
CA TRP A 18 -8.06 -8.01 8.25
C TRP A 18 -7.93 -7.29 6.90
N LEU A 19 -7.29 -6.12 6.89
CA LEU A 19 -7.09 -5.32 5.69
C LEU A 19 -6.27 -6.08 4.66
N ARG A 20 -5.16 -6.71 5.06
CA ARG A 20 -4.36 -7.58 4.19
C ARG A 20 -5.22 -8.68 3.55
N ALA A 21 -6.02 -9.38 4.34
CA ALA A 21 -6.86 -10.46 3.84
C ALA A 21 -7.85 -9.96 2.78
N ILE A 22 -8.53 -8.83 3.04
CA ILE A 22 -9.47 -8.23 2.10
C ILE A 22 -8.78 -7.76 0.82
N CYS A 23 -7.67 -7.03 0.93
CA CYS A 23 -6.89 -6.60 -0.22
C CYS A 23 -6.39 -7.79 -1.05
N THR A 24 -5.94 -8.88 -0.42
CA THR A 24 -5.49 -10.10 -1.10
C THR A 24 -6.64 -10.73 -1.91
N ILE A 25 -7.83 -10.84 -1.32
CA ILE A 25 -9.01 -11.41 -2.01
C ILE A 25 -9.44 -10.52 -3.18
N ILE A 26 -9.46 -9.21 -2.99
CA ILE A 26 -9.86 -8.26 -4.03
C ILE A 26 -8.85 -8.28 -5.19
N LEU A 27 -7.56 -8.19 -4.88
CA LEU A 27 -6.51 -8.15 -5.90
C LEU A 27 -6.35 -9.48 -6.65
N ALA A 28 -6.78 -10.61 -6.09
CA ALA A 28 -6.80 -11.88 -6.81
C ALA A 28 -7.68 -11.86 -8.07
N ARG A 29 -8.71 -11.01 -8.13
CA ARG A 29 -9.56 -10.83 -9.32
C ARG A 29 -8.98 -9.83 -10.33
N ASN A 30 -8.19 -8.88 -9.84
CA ASN A 30 -7.45 -7.87 -10.60
C ASN A 30 -8.24 -7.14 -11.71
N THR A 31 -9.54 -6.89 -11.53
CA THR A 31 -10.29 -5.99 -12.43
C THR A 31 -10.04 -4.52 -12.04
N ALA A 32 -10.33 -3.56 -12.94
CA ALA A 32 -10.15 -2.14 -12.63
C ALA A 32 -10.97 -1.67 -11.40
N PRO A 33 -12.25 -2.08 -11.22
CA PRO A 33 -12.97 -1.80 -9.98
C PRO A 33 -12.34 -2.43 -8.74
N ASP A 34 -11.80 -3.65 -8.86
CA ASP A 34 -11.15 -4.35 -7.76
C ASP A 34 -9.86 -3.60 -7.34
N ARG A 35 -9.01 -3.23 -8.29
CA ARG A 35 -7.80 -2.42 -8.00
C ARG A 35 -8.13 -1.07 -7.38
N THR A 36 -9.16 -0.37 -7.91
CA THR A 36 -9.63 0.90 -7.37
C THR A 36 -10.10 0.78 -5.92
N LYS A 37 -10.78 -0.33 -5.58
CA LYS A 37 -11.20 -0.62 -4.22
C LYS A 37 -10.02 -0.96 -3.32
N ALA A 38 -9.08 -1.77 -3.81
CA ALA A 38 -7.90 -2.18 -3.06
C ALA A 38 -6.98 -1.00 -2.71
N ILE A 39 -6.73 -0.07 -3.65
CA ILE A 39 -5.91 1.12 -3.36
C ILE A 39 -6.55 1.98 -2.27
N GLY A 40 -7.88 2.10 -2.24
CA GLY A 40 -8.59 2.83 -1.18
C GLY A 40 -8.35 2.23 0.21
N TYR A 41 -8.28 0.90 0.33
CA TYR A 41 -7.89 0.26 1.59
C TYR A 41 -6.42 0.49 1.93
N VAL A 42 -5.50 0.41 0.95
CA VAL A 42 -4.08 0.68 1.19
C VAL A 42 -3.87 2.12 1.67
N GLU A 43 -4.59 3.09 1.10
CA GLU A 43 -4.58 4.49 1.55
C GLU A 43 -5.16 4.66 2.95
N GLN A 44 -6.23 3.94 3.31
CA GLN A 44 -6.73 3.91 4.69
C GLN A 44 -5.70 3.34 5.67
N ALA A 45 -5.00 2.27 5.29
CA ALA A 45 -3.91 1.72 6.10
C ALA A 45 -2.80 2.75 6.30
N LEU A 46 -2.47 3.52 5.26
CA LEU A 46 -1.49 4.59 5.34
C LEU A 46 -1.91 5.71 6.30
N THR A 47 -3.18 6.11 6.32
CA THR A 47 -3.71 7.05 7.32
C THR A 47 -3.55 6.50 8.73
N VAL A 48 -3.87 5.22 8.97
CA VAL A 48 -3.68 4.59 10.30
C VAL A 48 -2.19 4.52 10.68
N ILE A 49 -1.29 4.28 9.72
CA ILE A 49 0.16 4.33 9.95
C ILE A 49 0.58 5.74 10.37
N GLU A 50 0.12 6.77 9.65
CA GLU A 50 0.43 8.19 9.91
C GLU A 50 -0.06 8.63 11.30
N ASP A 51 -1.27 8.22 11.68
CA ASP A 51 -1.90 8.62 12.96
C ASP A 51 -1.30 7.91 14.18
N HIS A 52 -0.72 6.72 14.01
CA HIS A 52 -0.22 5.87 15.10
C HIS A 52 1.29 5.64 15.09
N ASP A 53 2.06 6.36 14.26
CA ASP A 53 3.50 6.13 14.15
C ASP A 53 4.22 6.40 15.48
N ALA A 54 5.18 5.51 15.83
CA ALA A 54 5.93 5.53 17.08
C ALA A 54 5.09 5.43 18.38
N THR A 55 3.86 4.91 18.31
CA THR A 55 3.01 4.62 19.48
C THR A 55 3.00 3.12 19.84
N GLU A 56 2.46 2.75 21.00
CA GLU A 56 2.23 1.34 21.38
C GLU A 56 1.23 0.61 20.44
N GLN A 57 0.44 1.36 19.66
CA GLN A 57 -0.46 0.85 18.64
C GLN A 57 0.10 1.00 17.23
N SER A 58 1.43 1.09 17.10
CA SER A 58 2.10 1.19 15.81
C SER A 58 1.66 0.08 14.86
N TYR A 59 1.40 0.47 13.61
CA TYR A 59 1.09 -0.50 12.55
C TYR A 59 2.22 -1.53 12.40
N PRO A 60 1.93 -2.84 12.35
CA PRO A 60 2.97 -3.88 12.32
C PRO A 60 3.93 -3.72 11.14
N MET A 61 5.24 -3.87 11.40
CA MET A 61 6.29 -3.60 10.40
C MET A 61 6.21 -4.54 9.19
N ASP A 62 5.91 -5.81 9.41
CA ASP A 62 5.70 -6.79 8.35
C ASP A 62 4.51 -6.40 7.45
N GLU A 63 3.47 -5.80 8.02
CA GLU A 63 2.33 -5.30 7.24
C GLU A 63 2.65 -4.01 6.48
N ARG A 64 3.46 -3.10 7.04
CA ARG A 64 3.98 -1.95 6.28
C ARG A 64 4.78 -2.40 5.07
N GLN A 65 5.65 -3.40 5.24
CA GLN A 65 6.43 -3.98 4.15
C GLN A 65 5.55 -4.67 3.10
N TRP A 66 4.50 -5.37 3.54
CA TRP A 66 3.54 -5.98 2.63
C TRP A 66 2.76 -4.93 1.83
N LEU A 67 2.26 -3.87 2.47
CA LEU A 67 1.58 -2.76 1.79
C LEU A 67 2.49 -2.12 0.74
N LEU A 68 3.76 -1.88 1.08
CA LEU A 68 4.75 -1.36 0.15
C LEU A 68 4.91 -2.25 -1.08
N GLY A 69 5.15 -3.56 -0.85
CA GLY A 69 5.32 -4.52 -1.93
C GLY A 69 4.08 -4.63 -2.82
N THR A 70 2.91 -4.71 -2.21
CA THR A 70 1.61 -4.75 -2.91
C THR A 70 1.40 -3.52 -3.76
N ALA A 71 1.64 -2.32 -3.23
CA ALA A 71 1.45 -1.07 -3.97
C ALA A 71 2.43 -0.96 -5.15
N TYR A 72 3.71 -1.27 -4.92
CA TYR A 72 4.73 -1.24 -5.97
C TYR A 72 4.46 -2.25 -7.10
N ASN A 73 4.13 -3.50 -6.75
CA ASN A 73 3.88 -4.55 -7.73
C ASN A 73 2.64 -4.24 -8.56
N THR A 74 1.54 -3.81 -7.91
CA THR A 74 0.31 -3.46 -8.61
C THR A 74 0.52 -2.24 -9.52
N GLY A 75 1.30 -1.25 -9.09
CA GLY A 75 1.67 -0.11 -9.94
C GLY A 75 2.46 -0.53 -11.18
N THR A 76 3.37 -1.49 -11.03
CA THR A 76 4.14 -2.06 -12.14
C THR A 76 3.25 -2.82 -13.13
N GLU A 77 2.30 -3.63 -12.63
CA GLU A 77 1.31 -4.33 -13.45
C GLU A 77 0.43 -3.35 -14.24
N CYS A 78 -0.10 -2.33 -13.57
CA CYS A 78 -0.89 -1.28 -14.22
C CYS A 78 -0.10 -0.57 -15.32
N LEU A 79 1.18 -0.26 -15.07
CA LEU A 79 2.02 0.42 -16.05
C LEU A 79 2.30 -0.47 -17.27
N HIS A 80 2.58 -1.76 -17.07
CA HIS A 80 2.71 -2.71 -18.18
C HIS A 80 1.43 -2.86 -19.00
N ALA A 81 0.26 -2.68 -18.36
CA ALA A 81 -1.05 -2.65 -19.01
C ALA A 81 -1.43 -1.26 -19.60
N SER A 82 -0.51 -0.28 -19.59
CA SER A 82 -0.74 1.11 -20.02
C SER A 82 -1.85 1.84 -19.25
N LEU A 83 -2.17 1.40 -18.04
CA LEU A 83 -3.13 2.04 -17.13
C LEU A 83 -2.42 3.13 -16.33
N LEU A 84 -2.02 4.21 -17.01
CA LEU A 84 -1.07 5.20 -16.47
C LEU A 84 -1.56 5.90 -15.19
N ASP A 85 -2.85 6.26 -15.13
CA ASP A 85 -3.42 6.92 -13.95
C ASP A 85 -3.46 5.99 -12.73
N GLU A 86 -3.83 4.71 -12.94
CA GLU A 86 -3.81 3.71 -11.88
C GLU A 86 -2.37 3.47 -11.41
N ALA A 87 -1.43 3.28 -12.36
CA ALA A 87 -0.03 3.07 -12.05
C ALA A 87 0.55 4.21 -11.21
N LYS A 88 0.30 5.46 -11.61
CA LYS A 88 0.74 6.66 -10.89
C LYS A 88 0.27 6.64 -9.44
N ARG A 89 -1.02 6.42 -9.20
CA ARG A 89 -1.59 6.40 -7.84
C ARG A 89 -0.96 5.31 -6.96
N TRP A 90 -0.72 4.13 -7.53
CA TRP A 90 -0.04 3.03 -6.83
C TRP A 90 1.41 3.35 -6.49
N PHE A 91 2.17 3.96 -7.41
CA PHE A 91 3.55 4.38 -7.16
C PHE A 91 3.66 5.53 -6.14
N GLU A 92 2.76 6.51 -6.19
CA GLU A 92 2.69 7.59 -5.20
C GLU A 92 2.42 7.02 -3.80
N THR A 93 1.48 6.09 -3.69
CA THR A 93 1.15 5.44 -2.42
C THR A 93 2.31 4.59 -1.89
N SER A 94 2.97 3.82 -2.76
CA SER A 94 4.18 3.06 -2.46
C SER A 94 5.31 3.96 -1.94
N THR A 95 5.50 5.12 -2.57
CA THR A 95 6.50 6.13 -2.17
C THR A 95 6.17 6.72 -0.80
N ARG A 96 4.90 6.97 -0.48
CA ARG A 96 4.51 7.45 0.85
C ARG A 96 4.77 6.40 1.94
N ILE A 97 4.45 5.13 1.68
CA ILE A 97 4.70 4.02 2.63
C ILE A 97 6.19 3.88 2.95
N CYS A 98 7.08 4.20 1.99
CA CYS A 98 8.52 4.13 2.21
C CYS A 98 8.98 4.91 3.46
N ARG A 99 8.32 6.01 3.83
CA ARG A 99 8.63 6.80 5.04
C ARG A 99 8.53 6.00 6.34
N PHE A 100 7.78 4.90 6.32
CA PHE A 100 7.41 4.11 7.50
C PHE A 100 8.07 2.73 7.54
N VAL A 101 9.05 2.46 6.68
CA VAL A 101 9.82 1.20 6.65
C VAL A 101 11.34 1.46 6.70
N PRO A 102 12.14 0.50 7.21
CA PRO A 102 13.60 0.59 7.19
C PRO A 102 14.16 0.75 5.77
N GLY A 103 15.14 1.63 5.61
CA GLY A 103 15.74 1.95 4.30
C GLY A 103 14.77 2.69 3.36
N GLY A 104 13.72 3.31 3.90
CA GLY A 104 12.67 3.99 3.16
C GLY A 104 13.14 4.94 2.08
N LYS A 105 14.14 5.78 2.37
CA LYS A 105 14.67 6.77 1.43
C LYS A 105 15.24 6.11 0.17
N GLU A 106 16.12 5.13 0.34
CA GLU A 106 16.72 4.38 -0.78
C GLU A 106 15.68 3.62 -1.59
N ARG A 107 14.63 3.10 -0.93
CA ARG A 107 13.52 2.43 -1.60
C ARG A 107 12.67 3.41 -2.42
N ALA A 108 12.38 4.58 -1.87
CA ALA A 108 11.63 5.63 -2.58
C ALA A 108 12.37 6.11 -3.83
N GLU A 109 13.69 6.28 -3.75
CA GLU A 109 14.55 6.60 -4.91
C GLU A 109 14.43 5.53 -5.99
N LYS A 110 14.59 4.24 -5.63
CA LYS A 110 14.43 3.13 -6.59
C LYS A 110 13.05 3.04 -7.22
N ILE A 111 11.99 3.31 -6.45
CA ILE A 111 10.62 3.35 -6.96
C ILE A 111 10.47 4.46 -7.99
N SER A 112 10.99 5.66 -7.68
CA SER A 112 10.97 6.81 -8.59
C SER A 112 11.72 6.50 -9.88
N ASP A 113 12.93 5.95 -9.79
CA ASP A 113 13.73 5.56 -10.96
C ASP A 113 12.99 4.54 -11.83
N THR A 114 12.39 3.53 -11.21
CA THR A 114 11.63 2.50 -11.93
C THR A 114 10.41 3.09 -12.63
N TYR A 115 9.65 3.94 -11.94
CA TYR A 115 8.48 4.60 -12.50
C TYR A 115 8.86 5.50 -13.68
N MET A 116 9.91 6.32 -13.56
CA MET A 116 10.39 7.20 -14.62
C MET A 116 10.89 6.42 -15.84
N HIS A 117 11.68 5.36 -15.62
CA HIS A 117 12.19 4.52 -16.71
C HIS A 117 11.08 3.72 -17.41
N LEU A 118 10.07 3.25 -16.68
CA LEU A 118 8.91 2.61 -17.30
C LEU A 118 8.09 3.65 -18.06
N LEU A 119 7.78 4.81 -17.48
CA LEU A 119 7.07 5.89 -18.18
C LEU A 119 7.75 6.29 -19.48
N SER A 120 9.08 6.44 -19.52
CA SER A 120 9.76 6.80 -20.78
C SER A 120 9.56 5.76 -21.89
N ARG A 121 9.37 4.48 -21.56
CA ARG A 121 9.10 3.43 -22.56
C ARG A 121 7.67 3.45 -23.11
N TYR A 122 6.72 3.98 -22.36
CA TYR A 122 5.28 3.99 -22.70
C TYR A 122 4.76 5.39 -23.07
N GLY A 123 5.45 6.46 -22.68
CA GLY A 123 5.12 7.86 -23.00
C GLY A 123 5.47 8.26 -24.42
N ASP A 124 6.41 7.57 -25.07
CA ASP A 124 6.80 7.82 -26.47
C ASP A 124 5.81 7.22 -27.50
N LYS A 125 4.70 6.61 -27.08
CA LYS A 125 3.74 5.92 -27.95
C LYS A 125 2.48 6.73 -28.30
N HIS A 126 2.46 8.04 -28.07
CA HIS A 126 1.32 8.91 -28.43
C HIS A 126 1.75 10.09 -29.30
#